data_AF-A0A4P6HRU7-F1
#
_entry.id   AF-A0A4P6HRU7-F1
#
_cell.length_a   1.000
_cell.length_b   1.000
_cell.length_c   1.000
_cell.angle_alpha   90.00
_cell.angle_beta   90.00
_cell.angle_gamma   90.00
#
_symmetry.space_group_name_H-M   'P 1'
#
loop_
_entity.id
_entity.type
_entity.pdbx_description
1 polymer ?
#
loop_
_entity_poly.entity_id
_entity_poly.type
_entity_poly.pdbx_seq_one_letter_code
_entity_poly.pdbx_strand_id
1 'polypeptide(L)'
;MANRRFAVHEIRHVIARMRLGESDRQIATAGLMGRAKAGKLRLLAQDQGWLNKDSPLPDNEVIERLTRKTSPTKRGQSQVLPFANQVLAWAGQGIAWTTIHQTLVRKFPFAGSYDAVKRFLRHHKQERPATVMLDCLPAWNIDPIEGEISVEN
;
A
#
# COMPACT_ATOMS: atom_id res chain seq x y z
N MET A 1 13.71 8.49 -10.07
CA MET A 1 13.41 7.05 -9.87
C MET A 1 12.31 6.91 -8.83
N ALA A 2 11.20 6.27 -9.21
CA ALA A 2 10.11 5.91 -8.33
C ALA A 2 10.59 5.07 -7.13
N ASN A 3 9.79 4.97 -6.07
CA ASN A 3 10.11 4.29 -4.81
C ASN A 3 10.37 2.77 -4.96
N ARG A 4 11.48 2.40 -5.64
CA ARG A 4 11.92 1.03 -5.86
C ARG A 4 12.52 0.47 -4.57
N ARG A 5 12.12 -0.76 -4.25
CA ARG A 5 12.74 -1.61 -3.24
C ARG A 5 13.95 -2.29 -3.85
N PHE A 6 15.06 -2.30 -3.12
CA PHE A 6 16.27 -3.00 -3.53
C PHE A 6 16.27 -4.39 -2.91
N ALA A 7 16.60 -5.40 -3.72
CA ALA A 7 16.81 -6.74 -3.21
C ALA A 7 18.14 -6.81 -2.44
N VAL A 8 18.26 -7.77 -1.54
CA VAL A 8 19.44 -7.94 -0.67
C VAL A 8 20.74 -8.09 -1.48
N HIS A 9 20.69 -8.84 -2.58
CA HIS A 9 21.84 -9.03 -3.46
C HIS A 9 22.29 -7.73 -4.16
N GLU A 10 21.37 -6.81 -4.47
CA GLU A 10 21.70 -5.51 -5.06
C GLU A 10 22.44 -4.64 -4.03
N ILE A 11 22.00 -4.69 -2.76
CA ILE A 11 22.66 -3.99 -1.67
C ILE A 11 24.07 -4.55 -1.46
N ARG A 12 24.22 -5.89 -1.47
CA ARG A 12 25.54 -6.56 -1.37
C ARG A 12 26.48 -6.15 -2.52
N HIS A 13 25.97 -6.09 -3.76
CA HIS A 13 26.74 -5.62 -4.91
C HIS A 13 27.17 -4.16 -4.76
N VAL A 14 26.29 -3.29 -4.26
CA VAL A 14 26.64 -1.88 -4.00
C VAL A 14 27.72 -1.77 -2.92
N ILE A 15 27.66 -2.56 -1.83
CA ILE A 15 28.72 -2.59 -0.81
C ILE A 15 30.05 -3.04 -1.40
N ALA A 16 30.05 -4.06 -2.25
CA ALA A 16 31.26 -4.51 -2.95
C ALA A 16 31.89 -3.40 -3.80
N ARG A 17 31.08 -2.61 -4.52
CA ARG A 17 31.56 -1.45 -5.29
C ARG A 17 32.08 -0.32 -4.41
N MET A 18 31.45 -0.08 -3.26
CA MET A 18 31.97 0.87 -2.28
C MET A 18 33.35 0.45 -1.74
N ARG A 19 33.59 -0.86 -1.53
CA ARG A 19 34.92 -1.39 -1.15
C ARG A 19 35.99 -1.16 -2.22
N LEU A 20 35.60 -1.17 -3.49
CA LEU A 20 36.49 -0.86 -4.61
C LEU A 20 36.83 0.64 -4.71
N GLY A 21 36.20 1.49 -3.88
CA GLY A 21 36.46 2.93 -3.83
C GLY A 21 35.51 3.76 -4.69
N GLU A 22 34.44 3.18 -5.24
CA GLU A 22 33.45 3.95 -6.00
C GLU A 22 32.73 4.97 -5.10
N SER A 23 32.62 6.21 -5.57
CA SER A 23 31.87 7.28 -4.91
C SER A 23 30.34 7.09 -5.07
N ASP A 24 29.56 7.72 -4.18
CA ASP A 24 28.08 7.63 -4.26
C ASP A 24 27.52 8.20 -5.58
N ARG A 25 28.27 9.12 -6.21
CA ARG A 25 27.92 9.67 -7.52
C ARG A 25 28.09 8.62 -8.61
N GLN A 26 29.20 7.88 -8.61
CA GLN A 26 29.44 6.80 -9.58
C GLN A 26 28.39 5.69 -9.46
N ILE A 27 28.04 5.30 -8.23
CA ILE A 27 26.98 4.30 -7.97
C ILE A 27 25.61 4.77 -8.50
N ALA A 28 25.31 6.06 -8.37
CA ALA A 28 24.07 6.65 -8.89
C ALA A 28 24.07 6.73 -10.42
N THR A 29 25.19 7.13 -11.04
CA THR A 29 25.35 7.16 -12.50
C THR A 29 25.25 5.76 -13.09
N ALA A 30 25.75 4.73 -12.39
CA ALA A 30 25.62 3.33 -12.80
C ALA A 30 24.19 2.77 -12.66
N GLY A 31 23.23 3.54 -12.16
CA GLY A 31 21.83 3.14 -12.04
C GLY A 31 21.54 2.09 -10.95
N LEU A 32 22.52 1.75 -10.11
CA LEU A 32 22.37 0.73 -9.06
C LEU A 32 21.56 1.23 -7.88
N MET A 33 21.91 2.40 -7.35
CA MET A 33 21.25 2.98 -6.19
C MET A 33 21.31 4.50 -6.24
N GLY A 34 20.20 5.18 -5.93
CA GLY A 34 20.18 6.64 -5.91
C GLY A 34 21.14 7.21 -4.86
N ARG A 35 21.80 8.32 -5.18
CA ARG A 35 22.85 8.99 -4.35
C ARG A 35 22.50 9.09 -2.87
N ALA A 36 21.28 9.51 -2.53
CA ALA A 36 20.85 9.67 -1.14
C ALA A 36 20.72 8.34 -0.37
N LYS A 37 20.31 7.26 -1.05
CA LYS A 37 20.24 5.92 -0.45
C LYS A 37 21.64 5.30 -0.36
N ALA A 38 22.48 5.49 -1.38
CA ALA A 38 23.88 5.05 -1.36
C ALA A 38 24.65 5.70 -0.19
N GLY A 39 24.50 7.01 0.04
CA GLY A 39 25.12 7.67 1.20
C GLY A 39 24.67 7.10 2.56
N LYS A 40 23.36 6.81 2.71
CA LYS A 40 22.86 6.15 3.93
C LYS A 40 23.43 4.74 4.11
N LEU A 41 23.51 3.97 3.02
CA LEU A 41 24.10 2.64 3.03
C LEU A 41 25.59 2.69 3.38
N ARG A 42 26.32 3.70 2.88
CA ARG A 42 27.73 3.91 3.20
C ARG A 42 27.95 4.17 4.68
N LEU A 43 27.15 5.03 5.30
CA LEU A 43 27.24 5.28 6.75
C LEU A 43 26.98 4.00 7.56
N LEU A 44 25.94 3.24 7.19
CA LEU A 44 25.65 1.95 7.83
C LEU A 44 26.79 0.94 7.64
N ALA A 45 27.35 0.85 6.42
CA ALA A 45 28.46 -0.03 6.12
C ALA A 45 29.76 0.38 6.85
N GLN A 46 29.97 1.67 7.12
CA GLN A 46 31.09 2.16 7.92
C GLN A 46 30.92 1.78 9.40
N ASP A 47 29.73 2.03 9.95
CA ASP A 47 29.38 1.69 11.34
C ASP A 47 29.56 0.19 11.63
N GLN A 48 29.19 -0.65 10.66
CA GLN A 48 29.34 -2.10 10.77
C GLN A 48 30.71 -2.63 10.29
N GLY A 49 31.63 -1.75 9.89
CA GLY A 49 32.98 -2.13 9.43
C GLY A 49 33.03 -2.88 8.08
N TRP A 50 31.94 -2.89 7.31
CA TRP A 50 31.86 -3.62 6.05
C TRP A 50 32.67 -3.04 4.92
N LEU A 51 33.18 -1.80 5.04
CA LEU A 51 34.03 -1.22 4.00
C LEU A 51 35.51 -1.64 4.12
N ASN A 52 35.89 -2.32 5.20
CA ASN A 52 37.23 -2.85 5.37
C ASN A 52 37.48 -4.01 4.39
N LYS A 53 38.61 -3.94 3.70
CA LYS A 53 39.01 -4.96 2.71
C LYS A 53 39.40 -6.28 3.36
N ASP A 54 39.87 -6.23 4.60
CA ASP A 54 40.32 -7.39 5.37
C ASP A 54 39.17 -8.16 6.03
N SER A 55 37.96 -7.59 6.04
CA SER A 55 36.78 -8.25 6.59
C SER A 55 36.01 -8.95 5.47
N PRO A 56 35.49 -10.18 5.69
CA PRO A 56 34.67 -10.86 4.71
C PRO A 56 33.43 -10.04 4.33
N LEU A 57 32.93 -10.24 3.10
CA LEU A 57 31.73 -9.55 2.64
C LEU A 57 30.52 -10.05 3.44
N PRO A 58 29.69 -9.17 4.04
CA PRO A 58 28.64 -9.55 4.98
C PRO A 58 27.59 -10.43 4.31
N ASP A 59 27.18 -11.50 4.98
CA ASP A 59 26.18 -12.42 4.47
C ASP A 59 24.83 -11.74 4.18
N ASN A 60 24.08 -12.30 3.24
CA ASN A 60 22.80 -11.77 2.82
C ASN A 60 21.82 -11.65 3.99
N GLU A 61 21.82 -12.59 4.92
CA GLU A 61 20.97 -12.56 6.12
C GLU A 61 21.26 -11.34 7.02
N VAL A 62 22.54 -11.00 7.17
CA VAL A 62 23.00 -9.85 7.97
C VAL A 62 22.55 -8.54 7.32
N ILE A 63 22.72 -8.43 6.00
CA ILE A 63 22.27 -7.27 5.24
C ILE A 63 20.75 -7.14 5.33
N GLU A 64 20.03 -8.25 5.21
CA GLU A 64 18.56 -8.24 5.27
C GLU A 64 18.07 -7.77 6.63
N ARG A 65 18.63 -8.29 7.73
CA ARG A 65 18.25 -7.90 9.10
C ARG A 65 18.40 -6.39 9.33
N LEU A 66 19.47 -5.79 8.80
CA LEU A 66 19.78 -4.36 9.00
C LEU A 66 19.03 -3.44 8.03
N THR A 67 18.73 -3.91 6.82
CA THR A 67 18.07 -3.10 5.78
C THR A 67 16.55 -3.24 5.78
N ARG A 68 16.02 -4.31 6.40
CA ARG A 68 14.59 -4.48 6.64
C ARG A 68 14.10 -3.33 7.51
N LYS A 69 13.52 -2.32 6.88
CA LYS A 69 12.86 -1.22 7.58
C LYS A 69 11.86 -1.83 8.58
N THR A 70 12.01 -1.44 9.85
CA THR A 70 11.01 -1.67 10.88
C THR A 70 9.63 -1.36 10.32
N SER A 71 8.69 -2.27 10.59
CA SER A 71 7.29 -2.30 10.17
C SER A 71 6.66 -0.93 9.98
N PRO A 72 5.67 -0.79 9.06
CA PRO A 72 4.97 0.47 8.84
C PRO A 72 4.64 1.13 10.18
N THR A 73 5.05 2.39 10.35
CA THR A 73 4.74 3.23 11.51
C THR A 73 3.32 2.91 11.94
N LYS A 74 3.13 2.41 13.17
CA LYS A 74 1.81 2.09 13.71
C LYS A 74 0.92 3.30 13.41
N ARG A 75 -0.02 3.13 12.48
CA ARG A 75 -0.95 4.20 12.12
C ARG A 75 -1.67 4.53 13.42
N GLY A 76 -1.60 5.79 13.84
CA GLY A 76 -2.28 6.24 15.05
C GLY A 76 -3.74 5.81 15.00
N GLN A 77 -4.24 5.29 16.11
CA GLN A 77 -5.65 4.93 16.23
C GLN A 77 -6.52 6.16 15.90
N SER A 78 -7.60 5.96 15.14
CA SER A 78 -8.49 7.07 14.77
C SER A 78 -9.09 7.69 16.03
N GLN A 79 -9.04 9.02 16.13
CA GLN A 79 -9.63 9.78 17.24
C GLN A 79 -11.15 9.59 17.36
N VAL A 80 -11.79 9.01 16.34
CA VAL A 80 -13.24 8.73 16.27
C VAL A 80 -13.61 7.42 16.97
N LEU A 81 -12.65 6.54 17.26
CA LEU A 81 -12.91 5.22 17.86
C LEU A 81 -13.75 5.26 19.15
N PRO A 82 -13.53 6.19 20.10
CA PRO A 82 -14.36 6.28 21.31
C PRO A 82 -15.85 6.53 21.02
N PHE A 83 -16.16 7.17 19.88
CA PHE A 83 -17.52 7.55 19.48
C PHE A 83 -18.06 6.70 18.32
N ALA A 84 -17.41 5.57 18.01
CA ALA A 84 -17.71 4.72 16.86
C ALA A 84 -19.20 4.35 16.77
N ASN A 85 -19.79 3.91 17.88
CA ASN A 85 -21.19 3.46 17.93
C ASN A 85 -22.17 4.59 17.56
N GLN A 86 -21.95 5.80 18.07
CA GLN A 86 -22.81 6.96 17.82
C GLN A 86 -22.69 7.43 16.38
N VAL A 87 -21.47 7.48 15.86
CA VAL A 87 -21.17 7.88 14.49
C VAL A 87 -21.79 6.90 13.48
N LEU A 88 -21.73 5.60 13.76
CA LEU A 88 -22.38 4.57 12.92
C LEU A 88 -23.91 4.67 12.98
N ALA A 89 -24.49 4.90 14.16
CA ALA A 89 -25.93 5.08 14.31
C ALA A 89 -26.44 6.28 13.49
N TRP A 90 -25.75 7.43 13.56
CA TRP A 90 -26.11 8.62 12.78
C TRP A 90 -25.89 8.43 11.28
N ALA A 91 -24.86 7.69 10.88
CA ALA A 91 -24.66 7.34 9.48
C ALA A 91 -25.78 6.43 8.96
N GLY A 92 -26.27 5.49 9.77
CA GLY A 92 -27.44 4.66 9.47
C GLY A 92 -28.73 5.46 9.31
N GLN A 93 -28.86 6.58 10.04
CA GLN A 93 -29.96 7.53 9.90
C GLN A 93 -29.82 8.46 8.67
N GLY A 94 -28.74 8.34 7.89
CA GLY A 94 -28.51 9.19 6.72
C GLY A 94 -28.02 10.60 7.03
N ILE A 95 -27.53 10.86 8.26
CA ILE A 95 -27.03 12.18 8.65
C ILE A 95 -25.71 12.48 7.91
N ALA A 96 -25.60 13.69 7.38
CA ALA A 96 -24.40 14.15 6.68
C ALA A 96 -23.18 14.18 7.61
N TRP A 97 -22.00 13.88 7.05
CA TRP A 97 -20.75 13.79 7.80
C TRP A 97 -20.34 15.11 8.48
N THR A 98 -20.64 16.24 7.86
CA THR A 98 -20.40 17.58 8.40
C THR A 98 -21.20 17.80 9.67
N THR A 99 -22.48 17.41 9.65
CA THR A 99 -23.36 17.47 10.81
C THR A 99 -22.89 16.55 11.92
N ILE A 100 -22.46 15.31 11.60
CA ILE A 100 -21.89 14.37 12.59
C ILE A 100 -20.65 14.96 13.28
N HIS A 101 -19.77 15.62 12.52
CA HIS A 101 -18.60 16.28 13.10
C HIS A 101 -18.99 17.44 14.01
N GLN A 102 -19.93 18.29 13.56
CA GLN A 102 -20.40 19.42 14.37
C GLN A 102 -21.11 18.96 15.65
N THR A 103 -21.91 17.89 15.60
CA THR A 103 -22.55 17.33 16.79
C THR A 103 -21.53 16.72 17.74
N LEU A 104 -20.48 16.06 17.21
CA LEU A 104 -19.37 15.56 18.02
C LEU A 104 -18.68 16.68 18.78
N VAL A 105 -18.30 17.77 18.11
CA VAL A 105 -17.62 18.91 18.75
C VAL A 105 -18.52 19.63 19.76
N ARG A 106 -19.83 19.71 19.50
CA ARG A 106 -20.79 20.41 20.39
C ARG A 106 -21.18 19.59 21.62
N LYS A 107 -21.37 18.28 21.48
CA LYS A 107 -21.89 17.41 22.55
C LYS A 107 -20.80 16.64 23.29
N PHE A 108 -19.66 16.40 22.65
CA PHE A 108 -18.56 15.60 23.18
C PHE A 108 -17.25 16.39 23.10
N PRO A 109 -16.23 16.05 23.92
CA PRO A 109 -14.91 16.66 23.83
C PRO A 109 -14.11 16.05 22.65
N PHE A 110 -14.64 16.17 21.43
CA PHE A 110 -14.02 15.62 20.23
C PHE A 110 -12.97 16.59 19.69
N ALA A 111 -11.70 16.19 19.78
CA ALA A 111 -10.54 16.95 19.28
C ALA A 111 -10.04 16.49 17.88
N GLY A 112 -10.77 15.59 17.23
CA GLY A 112 -10.40 15.09 15.91
C GLY A 112 -10.83 16.01 14.77
N SER A 113 -10.27 15.78 13.59
CA SER A 113 -10.64 16.54 12.40
C SER A 113 -11.88 15.96 11.70
N TYR A 114 -12.52 16.79 10.88
CA TYR A 114 -13.60 16.37 9.97
C TYR A 114 -13.20 15.15 9.11
N ASP A 115 -11.97 15.14 8.60
CA ASP A 115 -11.45 14.02 7.80
C ASP A 115 -11.33 12.72 8.59
N ALA A 116 -11.15 12.77 9.91
CA ALA A 116 -11.14 11.57 10.74
C ALA A 116 -12.50 10.87 10.70
N VAL A 117 -13.60 11.63 10.81
CA VAL A 117 -14.98 11.12 10.72
C VAL A 117 -15.27 10.58 9.32
N LYS A 118 -14.92 11.35 8.28
CA LYS A 118 -15.12 10.96 6.88
C LYS A 118 -14.37 9.67 6.53
N ARG A 119 -13.11 9.53 6.95
CA ARG A 119 -12.31 8.32 6.73
C ARG A 119 -12.88 7.12 7.47
N PHE A 120 -13.28 7.31 8.73
CA PHE A 120 -13.90 6.27 9.54
C PHE A 120 -15.19 5.73 8.89
N LEU A 121 -16.10 6.63 8.49
CA LEU A 121 -17.35 6.25 7.83
C LEU A 121 -17.15 5.60 6.47
N ARG A 122 -16.14 6.04 5.68
CA ARG A 122 -15.80 5.38 4.41
C ARG A 122 -15.28 3.96 4.62
N HIS A 123 -14.53 3.73 5.69
CA HIS A 123 -14.00 2.40 6.02
C HIS A 123 -15.11 1.44 6.48
N HIS A 124 -16.12 1.95 7.18
CA HIS A 124 -17.27 1.16 7.65
C HIS A 124 -18.46 1.14 6.68
N LYS A 125 -18.36 1.78 5.52
CA LYS A 125 -19.42 1.73 4.51
C LYS A 125 -19.45 0.32 3.94
N GLN A 126 -20.58 -0.37 4.10
CA GLN A 126 -20.80 -1.67 3.47
C GLN A 126 -20.57 -1.55 1.97
N GLU A 127 -19.78 -2.46 1.41
CA GLU A 127 -19.62 -2.60 -0.02
C GLU A 127 -20.99 -2.93 -0.60
N ARG A 128 -21.47 -2.07 -1.51
CA ARG A 128 -22.67 -2.42 -2.28
C ARG A 128 -22.25 -3.52 -3.25
N PRO A 129 -22.98 -4.65 -3.34
CA PRO A 129 -22.68 -5.66 -4.33
C PRO A 129 -22.66 -5.00 -5.71
N ALA A 130 -21.67 -5.35 -6.54
CA ALA A 130 -21.55 -4.81 -7.88
C ALA A 130 -22.85 -5.12 -8.65
N THR A 131 -23.55 -4.07 -9.07
CA THR A 131 -24.69 -4.22 -9.98
C THR A 131 -24.15 -4.54 -11.36
N VAL A 132 -24.28 -5.78 -11.80
CA VAL A 132 -24.03 -6.15 -13.20
C VAL A 132 -25.29 -5.77 -13.98
N MET A 133 -25.14 -4.92 -14.99
CA MET A 133 -26.20 -4.72 -15.99
C MET A 133 -26.31 -6.04 -16.76
N LEU A 134 -27.42 -6.74 -16.59
CA LEU A 134 -27.68 -7.97 -17.34
C LEU A 134 -28.21 -7.54 -18.72
N ASP A 135 -27.40 -7.73 -19.75
CA ASP A 135 -27.83 -7.52 -21.13
C ASP A 135 -28.80 -8.64 -21.50
N CYS A 136 -30.09 -8.43 -21.26
CA CYS A 136 -31.13 -9.30 -21.78
C CYS A 136 -31.22 -9.12 -23.30
N LEU A 137 -30.92 -10.17 -24.05
CA LEU A 137 -31.19 -10.19 -25.49
C LEU A 137 -32.69 -9.95 -25.73
N PRO A 138 -33.07 -9.10 -26.70
CA PRO A 138 -34.47 -8.87 -27.03
C PRO A 138 -35.12 -10.18 -27.51
N ALA A 139 -36.39 -10.38 -27.16
CA ALA A 139 -37.16 -11.63 -27.29
C ALA A 139 -37.34 -12.20 -28.72
N TRP A 140 -36.66 -11.66 -29.74
CA TRP A 140 -36.89 -12.01 -31.14
C TRP A 140 -35.89 -13.04 -31.71
N ASN A 141 -34.78 -13.34 -31.01
CA ASN A 141 -33.72 -14.24 -31.51
C ASN A 141 -33.79 -15.67 -30.91
N ILE A 142 -35.01 -16.21 -30.78
CA ILE A 142 -35.22 -17.65 -30.55
C ILE A 142 -35.29 -18.29 -31.93
N ASP A 143 -34.18 -18.83 -32.41
CA ASP A 143 -34.17 -19.57 -33.67
C ASP A 143 -35.08 -20.81 -33.55
N PRO A 144 -35.99 -21.07 -34.51
CA PRO A 144 -36.75 -22.30 -34.53
C PRO A 144 -35.78 -23.48 -34.72
N ILE A 145 -35.86 -24.48 -33.85
CA ILE A 145 -35.23 -25.77 -34.09
C ILE A 145 -36.01 -26.42 -35.25
N GLU A 146 -35.62 -26.15 -36.48
CA GLU A 146 -36.03 -26.96 -37.64
C GLU A 146 -35.32 -28.32 -37.54
N GLY A 147 -35.90 -29.20 -36.73
CA GLY A 147 -35.63 -30.63 -36.80
C GLY A 147 -36.28 -31.17 -38.06
N GLU A 148 -35.47 -31.52 -39.05
CA GLU A 148 -35.83 -32.32 -40.21
C GLU A 148 -36.64 -33.55 -39.78
N ILE A 149 -37.94 -33.59 -40.12
CA ILE A 149 -38.70 -34.83 -40.16
C ILE A 149 -38.73 -35.25 -41.64
N SER A 150 -37.71 -35.99 -42.05
CA SER A 150 -37.74 -36.78 -43.27
C SER A 150 -38.80 -37.88 -43.09
N VAL A 151 -39.96 -37.70 -43.72
CA VAL A 151 -40.93 -38.78 -43.94
C VAL A 151 -40.67 -39.34 -45.34
N GLU A 152 -40.01 -40.49 -45.38
CA GLU A 152 -40.00 -41.37 -46.56
C GLU A 152 -41.33 -42.13 -46.65
N ASN A 153 -41.89 -42.08 -47.87
CA ASN A 153 -43.01 -42.85 -48.46
C ASN A 153 -44.45 -42.52 -48.05
#